data_AF-A0A8X6TKS2-F1
#
_entry.id   AF-A0A8X6TKS2-F1
#
_cell.length_a   1.000
_cell.length_b   1.000
_cell.length_c   1.000
_cell.angle_alpha   90.00
_cell.angle_beta   90.00
_cell.angle_gamma   90.00
#
_symmetry.space_group_name_H-M   'P 1'
#
loop_
_entity.id
_entity.type
_entity.pdbx_description
1 polymer ?
#
loop_
_entity_poly.entity_id
_entity_poly.type
_entity_poly.pdbx_seq_one_letter_code
_entity_poly.pdbx_strand_id
1 'polypeptide(L)'
;MNSHPGVQILLYADDLVLWCTDKDSEAIPYSINAALDTLRAWANDNGMKVNLNKTTFQVLTLSTKFKDIELIYEGEKLQRTQEATYLGIVMDTGLRWDKQARKL
;
A
#
# COMPACT_ATOMS: atom_id res chain seq x y z
N MET A 1 16.69 0.67 -4.39
CA MET A 1 15.73 -0.26 -3.76
C MET A 1 15.39 -1.31 -4.81
N ASN A 2 15.81 -2.57 -4.63
CA ASN A 2 15.42 -3.63 -5.57
C ASN A 2 13.97 -4.00 -5.28
N SER A 3 13.09 -3.87 -6.27
CA SER A 3 11.69 -4.26 -6.14
C SER A 3 11.57 -5.78 -6.03
N HIS A 4 10.81 -6.28 -5.05
CA HIS A 4 10.43 -7.69 -5.01
C HIS A 4 9.67 -8.05 -6.30
N PRO A 5 9.91 -9.21 -6.94
CA PRO A 5 9.19 -9.61 -8.14
C PRO A 5 7.67 -9.53 -7.91
N GLY A 6 6.95 -8.80 -8.78
CA GLY A 6 5.50 -8.61 -8.65
C GLY A 6 5.06 -7.43 -7.78
N VAL A 7 5.98 -6.74 -7.10
CA VAL A 7 5.69 -5.50 -6.36
C VAL A 7 6.23 -4.30 -7.14
N GLN A 8 5.35 -3.33 -7.39
CA GLN A 8 5.68 -2.05 -7.99
C GLN A 8 5.81 -0.98 -6.91
N ILE A 9 6.68 0.00 -7.18
CA ILE A 9 7.04 1.04 -6.23
C ILE A 9 7.02 2.37 -6.95
N LEU A 10 6.35 3.36 -6.36
CA LEU A 10 6.32 4.74 -6.84
C LEU A 10 6.76 5.64 -5.69
N LEU A 11 7.81 6.42 -5.93
CA LEU A 11 8.31 7.43 -5.00
C LEU A 11 8.12 8.79 -5.65
N TYR A 12 7.41 9.68 -4.98
CA TYR A 12 7.24 11.07 -5.39
C TYR A 12 7.44 11.98 -4.19
N ALA A 13 8.51 12.77 -4.20
CA ALA A 13 8.95 13.55 -3.04
C ALA A 13 9.08 12.66 -1.78
N ASP A 14 8.35 12.99 -0.71
CA ASP A 14 8.27 12.23 0.53
C ASP A 14 7.17 11.15 0.53
N ASP A 15 6.33 11.09 -0.51
CA ASP A 15 5.28 10.08 -0.63
C ASP A 15 5.77 8.82 -1.34
N LEU A 16 5.54 7.66 -0.71
CA LEU A 16 5.85 6.34 -1.26
C LEU A 16 4.57 5.51 -1.39
N VAL A 17 4.41 4.86 -2.54
CA VAL A 17 3.33 3.90 -2.81
C VAL A 17 3.93 2.57 -3.22
N LEU A 18 3.45 1.51 -2.60
CA LEU A 18 3.77 0.12 -2.89
C LEU A 18 2.48 -0.59 -3.30
N TRP A 19 2.52 -1.34 -4.40
CA TRP A 19 1.37 -2.15 -4.79
C TRP A 19 1.82 -3.42 -5.50
N CYS A 20 0.98 -4.44 -5.44
CA CYS A 20 1.15 -5.68 -6.18
C CYS A 20 -0.21 -6.12 -6.74
N THR A 21 -0.18 -7.03 -7.71
CA THR A 21 -1.40 -7.62 -8.27
C THR A 21 -1.15 -9.10 -8.47
N ASP A 22 -1.98 -9.93 -7.84
CA ASP A 22 -1.92 -11.37 -7.98
C ASP A 22 -3.34 -11.96 -8.03
N LYS A 23 -3.48 -13.12 -8.66
CA LYS A 23 -4.71 -13.92 -8.65
C LYS A 23 -4.83 -14.72 -7.35
N ASP A 24 -3.70 -15.06 -6.74
CA ASP A 24 -3.65 -15.72 -5.45
C ASP A 24 -3.64 -14.68 -4.32
N SER A 25 -4.74 -14.61 -3.56
CA SER A 25 -4.85 -13.71 -2.41
C SER A 25 -3.85 -14.02 -1.30
N GLU A 26 -3.32 -15.24 -1.22
CA GLU A 26 -2.36 -15.65 -0.19
C GLU A 26 -0.93 -15.20 -0.55
N ALA A 27 -0.62 -15.02 -1.84
CA ALA A 27 0.67 -14.53 -2.31
C ALA A 27 0.87 -13.01 -2.10
N ILE A 28 -0.23 -12.24 -2.08
CA ILE A 28 -0.23 -10.78 -1.90
C ILE A 28 0.43 -10.33 -0.59
N PRO A 29 -0.01 -10.79 0.61
CA PRO A 29 0.58 -10.34 1.86
C PRO A 29 2.05 -10.74 1.98
N TYR A 30 2.43 -11.91 1.45
CA TYR A 30 3.84 -12.33 1.40
C TYR A 30 4.69 -11.34 0.58
N SER A 31 4.24 -11.03 -0.63
CA SER A 31 4.98 -10.15 -1.56
C SER A 31 5.11 -8.73 -1.01
N ILE A 32 4.03 -8.17 -0.47
CA ILE A 32 4.04 -6.81 0.11
C ILE A 32 4.87 -6.76 1.39
N ASN A 33 4.75 -7.73 2.31
CA ASN A 33 5.57 -7.73 3.52
C ASN A 33 7.07 -7.86 3.20
N ALA A 34 7.46 -8.66 2.21
CA ALA A 34 8.85 -8.74 1.74
C ALA A 34 9.35 -7.39 1.16
N ALA A 35 8.49 -6.66 0.45
CA ALA A 35 8.81 -5.33 -0.04
C ALA A 35 8.89 -4.30 1.09
N LEU A 36 8.02 -4.39 2.11
CA LEU A 36 8.05 -3.57 3.32
C LEU A 36 9.34 -3.80 4.13
N ASP A 37 9.81 -5.04 4.24
CA ASP A 37 11.10 -5.35 4.88
C ASP A 37 12.28 -4.72 4.12
N THR A 38 12.22 -4.74 2.79
CA THR A 38 13.22 -4.09 1.92
C THR A 38 13.17 -2.57 2.06
N LEU A 39 11.97 -1.99 2.15
CA LEU A 39 11.76 -0.57 2.41
C LEU A 39 12.34 -0.17 3.76
N ARG A 40 12.09 -0.96 4.81
CA ARG A 40 12.64 -0.71 6.15
C ARG A 40 14.16 -0.66 6.13
N ALA A 41 14.81 -1.63 5.48
CA ALA A 41 16.26 -1.65 5.36
C ALA A 41 16.78 -0.39 4.64
N TRP A 42 16.17 -0.04 3.51
CA TRP A 42 16.54 1.15 2.74
C TRP A 42 16.30 2.45 3.53
N ALA A 43 15.17 2.58 4.24
CA ALA A 43 14.88 3.75 5.06
C ALA A 43 15.91 3.93 6.18
N ASN A 44 16.26 2.85 6.88
CA ASN A 44 17.28 2.85 7.92
C ASN A 44 18.67 3.25 7.39
N ASP A 45 19.08 2.67 6.26
CA ASP A 45 20.37 2.97 5.63
C ASP A 45 20.49 4.45 5.20
N ASN A 46 19.36 5.09 4.91
CA ASN A 46 19.28 6.49 4.49
C ASN A 46 18.88 7.44 5.64
N GLY A 47 18.79 6.95 6.88
CA GLY A 47 18.43 7.77 8.05
C GLY A 47 17.00 8.33 8.02
N MET A 48 16.10 7.70 7.26
CA MET A 48 14.70 8.09 7.16
C MET A 48 13.81 7.24 8.07
N LYS A 49 12.67 7.78 8.47
CA LYS A 49 11.68 7.07 9.29
C LYS A 49 10.32 7.14 8.62
N VAL A 50 9.72 5.98 8.37
CA VAL A 50 8.34 5.87 7.86
C VAL A 50 7.37 6.16 9.00
N ASN A 51 6.37 7.01 8.75
CA ASN A 51 5.36 7.34 9.75
C ASN A 51 4.19 6.34 9.69
N LEU A 52 4.21 5.36 10.58
CA LEU A 52 3.19 4.32 10.69
C LEU A 52 1.76 4.88 10.87
N ASN A 53 1.58 5.98 11.61
CA ASN A 53 0.25 6.58 11.83
C ASN A 53 -0.36 7.16 10.55
N LYS A 54 0.47 7.53 9.57
CA LYS A 54 0.02 8.02 8.26
C LYS A 54 0.03 6.93 7.19
N THR A 55 0.64 5.78 7.49
CA THR A 55 0.77 4.67 6.54
C THR A 55 -0.47 3.79 6.64
N THR A 56 -1.20 3.71 5.54
CA THR A 56 -2.40 2.87 5.42
C THR A 56 -2.26 1.99 4.19
N PHE A 57 -3.04 0.91 4.15
CA PHE A 57 -3.14 0.08 2.95
C PHE A 57 -4.59 -0.07 2.52
N GLN A 58 -4.76 -0.29 1.22
CA GLN A 58 -6.05 -0.50 0.60
C GLN A 58 -5.99 -1.75 -0.26
N VAL A 59 -7.10 -2.50 -0.29
CA VAL A 59 -7.25 -3.68 -1.16
C VAL A 59 -8.30 -3.35 -2.21
N LEU A 60 -7.91 -3.46 -3.48
CA LEU A 60 -8.79 -3.31 -4.63
C LEU A 60 -9.10 -4.71 -5.19
N THR A 61 -10.35 -5.15 -5.08
CA THR A 61 -10.77 -6.46 -5.58
C THR A 61 -12.22 -6.43 -6.02
N LEU A 62 -12.51 -7.14 -7.12
CA LEU A 62 -13.87 -7.41 -7.58
C LEU A 62 -14.42 -8.72 -7.00
N SER A 63 -13.58 -9.51 -6.31
CA SER A 63 -13.97 -10.79 -5.73
C SER A 63 -14.60 -10.60 -4.36
N THR A 64 -15.77 -11.20 -4.16
CA THR A 64 -16.43 -11.28 -2.84
C THR A 64 -15.77 -12.29 -1.90
N LYS A 65 -14.84 -13.11 -2.41
CA LYS A 65 -14.15 -14.18 -1.66
C LYS A 65 -12.77 -13.78 -1.16
N PHE A 66 -12.40 -12.51 -1.27
CA PHE A 66 -11.09 -12.03 -0.83
C PHE A 66 -10.99 -12.11 0.70
N LYS A 67 -10.01 -12.87 1.19
CA LYS A 67 -9.73 -13.00 2.63
C LYS A 67 -9.15 -11.69 3.16
N ASP A 68 -9.38 -11.39 4.42
CA ASP A 68 -8.71 -10.26 5.06
C ASP A 68 -7.20 -10.52 5.10
N ILE A 69 -6.41 -9.48 4.84
CA ILE A 69 -4.94 -9.57 4.83
C ILE A 69 -4.36 -8.69 5.92
N GLU A 70 -3.28 -9.15 6.53
CA GLU A 70 -2.53 -8.38 7.51
C GLU A 70 -1.17 -8.02 6.93
N LEU A 71 -0.86 -6.73 6.96
CA LEU A 71 0.45 -6.20 6.58
C LEU A 71 1.15 -5.68 7.83
N ILE A 72 2.43 -6.01 7.97
CA ILE A 72 3.23 -5.70 9.15
C ILE A 72 4.42 -4.85 8.70
N TYR A 73 4.61 -3.72 9.36
CA TYR A 73 5.79 -2.87 9.17
C TYR A 73 6.38 -2.55 10.55
N GLU A 74 7.67 -2.82 10.74
CA GLU A 74 8.38 -2.62 12.03
C GLU A 74 7.72 -3.30 13.24
N GLY A 75 6.99 -4.41 13.01
CA GLY A 75 6.30 -5.15 14.07
C GLY A 75 4.89 -4.61 14.40
N GLU A 76 4.46 -3.53 13.76
CA GLU A 76 3.12 -2.96 13.89
C GLU A 76 2.24 -3.34 12.69
N LYS A 77 0.95 -3.55 12.93
CA LYS A 77 -0.04 -3.82 11.87
C LYS A 77 -0.43 -2.51 11.19
N LEU A 78 -0.31 -2.47 9.86
CA LEU A 78 -0.79 -1.35 9.07
C LEU A 78 -2.30 -1.28 9.12
N GLN A 79 -2.84 -0.05 9.13
CA GLN A 79 -4.29 0.16 9.16
C GLN A 79 -4.87 0.00 7.74
N ARG A 80 -5.91 -0.83 7.63
CA ARG A 80 -6.67 -0.97 6.39
C ARG A 80 -7.61 0.23 6.25
N THR A 81 -7.61 0.86 5.08
CA THR A 81 -8.54 1.94 4.74
C THR A 81 -9.37 1.57 3.51
N GLN A 82 -10.60 2.11 3.44
CA GLN A 82 -11.40 2.08 2.22
C GLN A 82 -11.11 3.27 1.31
N GLU A 83 -10.42 4.29 1.82
CA GLU A 83 -10.11 5.53 1.11
C GLU A 83 -8.65 5.92 1.37
N ALA A 84 -7.85 5.96 0.32
CA ALA A 84 -6.46 6.41 0.36
C ALA A 84 -6.31 7.69 -0.45
N THR A 85 -5.70 8.73 0.11
CA THR A 85 -5.41 9.97 -0.64
C THR A 85 -3.95 9.95 -1.08
N TYR A 86 -3.71 10.07 -2.38
CA TYR A 86 -2.37 10.21 -2.95
C TYR A 86 -2.34 11.41 -3.89
N LEU A 87 -1.46 12.37 -3.64
CA LEU A 87 -1.31 13.61 -4.44
C LEU A 87 -2.63 14.38 -4.66
N GLY A 88 -3.50 14.41 -3.64
CA GLY A 88 -4.80 15.09 -3.71
C GLY A 88 -5.91 14.31 -4.40
N ILE A 89 -5.62 13.13 -4.95
CA ILE A 89 -6.59 12.22 -5.53
C ILE A 89 -7.00 11.20 -4.46
N VAL A 90 -8.30 11.14 -4.17
CA VAL A 90 -8.86 10.12 -3.27
C VAL A 90 -9.13 8.87 -4.08
N MET A 91 -8.52 7.74 -3.73
CA MET A 91 -8.81 6.43 -4.29
C MET A 91 -9.78 5.71 -3.37
N ASP A 92 -11.01 5.49 -3.83
CA ASP A 92 -11.99 4.64 -3.16
C ASP A 92 -11.84 3.18 -3.63
N THR A 93 -12.07 2.24 -2.70
CA THR A 93 -12.07 0.80 -2.95
C THR A 93 -13.01 0.35 -4.06
N GLY A 94 -14.14 1.05 -4.24
CA GLY A 94 -15.09 0.78 -5.33
C GLY A 94 -14.67 1.36 -6.68
N LEU A 95 -13.54 2.08 -6.75
CA LEU A 95 -13.15 2.92 -7.90
C LEU A 95 -14.30 3.83 -8.35
N ARG A 96 -15.15 4.24 -7.41
CA ARG A 96 -16.23 5.18 -7.65
C ARG A 96 -15.60 6.55 -7.61
N TRP A 97 -15.44 7.16 -8.78
CA TRP A 97 -14.82 8.48 -8.94
C TRP A 97 -15.76 9.63 -8.53
N ASP A 98 -16.84 9.32 -7.81
CA ASP A 98 -17.92 10.24 -7.46
C ASP A 98 -17.46 11.32 -6.48
N LYS A 99 -16.54 10.99 -5.58
CA LYS A 99 -15.93 11.96 -4.65
C LYS A 99 -14.98 12.94 -5.34
N GLN A 100 -14.29 12.51 -6.40
CA GLN A 100 -13.44 13.36 -7.23
C GLN A 100 -14.30 14.28 -8.10
N ALA A 101 -15.37 13.74 -8.70
CA ALA A 101 -16.29 14.49 -9.55
C ALA A 101 -17.07 15.58 -8.80
N ARG A 102 -17.33 15.40 -7.50
CA ARG A 102 -18.01 16.40 -6.65
C ARG A 102 -17.16 17.58 -6.20
N LYS A 103 -15.84 17.56 -6.44
CA LYS A 103 -14.94 18.67 -6.11
C LYS A 103 -14.76 19.68 -7.26
N LEU A 104 -15.44 19.48 -8.38
CA LEU A 104 -15.63 20.46 -9.45
C LEU A 104 -16.92 21.25 -9.22
#